data_AF-A0A379UY86-F1
#
_entry.id   AF-A0A379UY86-F1
#
_cell.length_a   1.000
_cell.length_b   1.000
_cell.length_c   1.000
_cell.angle_alpha   90.00
_cell.angle_beta   90.00
_cell.angle_gamma   90.00
#
_symmetry.space_group_name_H-M   'P 1'
#
loop_
_entity.id
_entity.type
_entity.pdbx_description
1 polymer ?
#
loop_
_entity_poly.entity_id
_entity_poly.type
_entity_poly.pdbx_seq_one_letter_code
_entity_poly.pdbx_strand_id
1 'polypeptide(L)'
;MEEKRVASVFIKPSLGSGAAGVIALRRHPDGIKQVLYSAIAISGQQLFNSKKIQQYRQKEDIQLIIDGVLQQENLVEQWLPKANVKHKTYDLRIVCLDGEIIWRVVRTSSQPITNLHLQNQAYCFESLELSAAKVTEIDTLCQNAMRLFPGIRLAGY
;
A
#
# COMPACT_ATOMS: atom_id res chain seq x y z
N MET A 1 16.23 -0.80 -9.13
CA MET A 1 16.48 -1.52 -7.85
C MET A 1 17.97 -1.70 -7.59
N GLU A 2 18.73 -2.26 -8.52
CA GLU A 2 20.18 -2.50 -8.37
C GLU A 2 21.00 -1.22 -8.20
N GLU A 3 20.82 -0.24 -9.09
CA GLU A 3 21.50 1.05 -9.03
C GLU A 3 21.27 1.77 -7.68
N LYS A 4 20.03 1.73 -7.17
CA LYS A 4 19.63 2.32 -5.89
C LYS A 4 19.88 1.41 -4.68
N ARG A 5 20.42 0.20 -4.88
CA ARG A 5 20.65 -0.84 -3.86
C ARG A 5 19.41 -1.12 -2.99
N VAL A 6 18.23 -1.14 -3.61
CA VAL A 6 16.95 -1.43 -2.93
C VAL A 6 16.51 -2.86 -3.23
N ALA A 7 16.28 -3.65 -2.19
CA ALA A 7 15.85 -5.05 -2.31
C ALA A 7 14.33 -5.24 -2.46
N SER A 8 13.53 -4.24 -2.10
CA SER A 8 12.07 -4.33 -2.18
C SER A 8 11.40 -3.01 -2.54
N VAL A 9 10.41 -3.08 -3.43
CA VAL A 9 9.70 -1.92 -3.96
C VAL A 9 8.20 -2.16 -4.01
N PHE A 10 7.42 -1.08 -3.95
CA PHE A 10 6.05 -1.09 -4.48
C PHE A 10 6.05 -0.48 -5.87
N ILE A 11 5.27 -1.07 -6.77
CA ILE A 11 4.91 -0.49 -8.08
C ILE A 11 3.41 -0.23 -8.03
N LYS A 12 2.99 0.99 -8.33
CA LYS A 12 1.60 1.45 -8.19
C LYS A 12 1.15 2.19 -9.45
N PRO A 13 0.04 1.79 -10.08
CA PRO A 13 -0.55 2.59 -11.16
C PRO A 13 -0.89 4.00 -10.66
N SER A 14 -0.54 5.04 -11.43
CA SER A 14 -0.71 6.45 -11.02
C SER A 14 -2.17 6.83 -10.74
N LEU A 15 -3.12 6.20 -11.44
CA LEU A 15 -4.56 6.44 -11.31
C LEU A 15 -5.31 5.23 -10.69
N GLY A 16 -4.58 4.34 -10.01
CA GLY A 16 -5.15 3.15 -9.39
C GLY A 16 -5.95 3.43 -8.12
N SER A 17 -6.92 2.58 -7.81
CA SER A 17 -7.67 2.59 -6.55
C SER A 17 -7.84 1.19 -5.98
N GLY A 18 -8.14 1.09 -4.69
CA GLY A 18 -8.44 -0.21 -4.04
C GLY A 18 -7.31 -1.23 -4.06
N ALA A 19 -6.06 -0.79 -4.28
CA ALA A 19 -4.88 -1.64 -4.54
C ALA A 19 -4.93 -2.46 -5.85
N ALA A 20 -5.86 -2.17 -6.76
CA ALA A 20 -5.84 -2.76 -8.09
C ALA A 20 -4.53 -2.40 -8.80
N GLY A 21 -3.84 -3.41 -9.33
CA GLY A 21 -2.56 -3.23 -10.02
C GLY A 21 -1.36 -2.97 -9.11
N VAL A 22 -1.54 -2.86 -7.79
CA VAL A 22 -0.41 -2.65 -6.86
C VAL A 22 0.41 -3.93 -6.77
N ILE A 23 1.73 -3.79 -6.91
CA ILE A 23 2.72 -4.85 -6.79
C ILE A 23 3.62 -4.52 -5.61
N ALA A 24 3.78 -5.46 -4.67
CA ALA A 24 4.88 -5.45 -3.70
C ALA A 24 5.91 -6.50 -4.14
N LEU A 25 7.05 -6.04 -4.66
CA LEU A 25 8.12 -6.90 -5.17
C LEU A 25 9.28 -6.91 -4.18
N ARG A 26 9.79 -8.11 -3.87
CA ARG A 26 11.03 -8.30 -3.11
C ARG A 26 11.96 -9.23 -3.88
N ARG A 27 13.21 -8.81 -4.03
CA ARG A 27 14.30 -9.65 -4.53
C ARG A 27 15.14 -10.16 -3.36
N HIS A 28 15.53 -11.42 -3.43
CA HIS A 28 16.51 -11.99 -2.53
C HIS A 28 17.91 -11.44 -2.85
N PRO A 29 18.83 -11.35 -1.88
CA PRO A 29 20.20 -10.88 -2.12
C PRO A 29 20.99 -11.69 -3.16
N ASP A 30 20.59 -12.94 -3.44
CA ASP A 30 21.18 -13.76 -4.51
C ASP A 30 20.90 -13.23 -5.93
N GLY A 31 20.01 -12.23 -6.07
CA GLY A 31 19.64 -11.61 -7.33
C GLY A 31 18.71 -12.45 -8.22
N ILE A 32 18.49 -13.72 -7.87
CA ILE A 32 17.75 -14.71 -8.66
C ILE A 32 16.32 -14.84 -8.12
N LYS A 33 16.16 -15.06 -6.82
CA LYS A 33 14.85 -15.33 -6.23
C LYS A 33 14.07 -14.04 -6.04
N GLN A 34 12.80 -14.08 -6.40
CA GLN A 34 11.89 -12.96 -6.23
C GLN A 34 10.57 -13.44 -5.63
N VAL A 35 9.89 -12.54 -4.92
CA VAL A 35 8.54 -12.76 -4.43
C VAL A 35 7.73 -11.52 -4.74
N LEU A 36 6.59 -11.72 -5.40
CA LEU A 36 5.62 -10.69 -5.73
C LEU A 36 4.34 -10.92 -4.96
N TYR A 37 3.82 -9.86 -4.33
CA TYR A 37 2.49 -9.84 -3.73
C TYR A 37 1.62 -8.83 -4.49
N SER A 38 0.44 -9.25 -4.92
CA SER A 38 -0.49 -8.37 -5.61
C SER A 38 -1.92 -8.86 -5.47
N ALA A 39 -2.88 -7.94 -5.63
CA ALA A 39 -4.28 -8.25 -5.82
C ALA A 39 -4.58 -8.78 -7.24
N ILE A 40 -3.57 -9.10 -8.06
CA ILE A 40 -3.76 -9.67 -9.40
C ILE A 40 -3.82 -11.19 -9.31
N ALA A 41 -4.80 -11.79 -9.99
CA ALA A 41 -4.88 -13.22 -10.28
C ALA A 41 -4.57 -13.47 -11.76
N ILE A 42 -3.91 -14.60 -12.04
CA ILE A 42 -3.58 -15.05 -13.40
C ILE A 42 -4.56 -16.17 -13.79
N SER A 43 -5.11 -16.08 -15.00
CA SER A 43 -5.80 -17.20 -15.66
C SER A 43 -5.33 -17.29 -17.11
N GLY A 44 -4.53 -18.30 -17.42
CA GLY A 44 -3.80 -18.35 -18.70
C GLY A 44 -2.87 -17.14 -18.85
N GLN A 45 -3.06 -16.34 -19.90
CA GLN A 45 -2.32 -15.09 -20.12
C GLN A 45 -3.08 -13.83 -19.66
N GLN A 46 -4.26 -13.99 -19.07
CA GLN A 46 -5.09 -12.87 -18.65
C GLN A 46 -4.86 -12.53 -17.18
N LEU A 47 -4.87 -11.23 -16.87
CA LEU A 47 -4.72 -10.69 -15.52
C LEU A 47 -6.06 -10.13 -15.03
N PHE A 48 -6.45 -10.50 -13.81
CA PHE A 48 -7.71 -10.07 -13.21
C PHE A 48 -7.46 -9.45 -11.85
N ASN A 49 -8.24 -8.42 -11.51
CA ASN A 49 -8.25 -7.90 -10.14
C ASN A 49 -8.99 -8.87 -9.21
N SER A 50 -8.23 -9.53 -8.36
CA SER A 50 -8.69 -10.33 -7.24
C SER A 50 -8.91 -9.43 -6.02
N LYS A 51 -9.98 -9.67 -5.26
CA LYS A 51 -10.20 -9.02 -3.95
C LYS A 51 -9.38 -9.67 -2.81
N LYS A 52 -8.33 -10.41 -3.17
CA LYS A 52 -7.42 -11.15 -2.27
C LYS A 52 -6.00 -11.04 -2.82
N ILE A 53 -5.03 -10.86 -1.93
CA ILE A 53 -3.62 -10.80 -2.31
C ILE A 53 -3.11 -12.21 -2.60
N GLN A 54 -2.54 -12.38 -3.78
CA GLN A 54 -1.84 -13.56 -4.24
C GLN A 54 -0.33 -13.39 -4.04
N GLN A 55 0.39 -14.51 -3.96
CA GLN A 55 1.85 -14.54 -3.87
C GLN A 55 2.43 -15.34 -5.03
N TYR A 56 3.31 -14.71 -5.81
CA TYR A 56 3.99 -15.31 -6.95
C TYR A 56 5.49 -15.41 -6.71
N ARG A 57 6.08 -16.53 -7.16
CA ARG A 57 7.52 -16.83 -7.06
C ARG A 57 8.12 -17.30 -8.38
N GLN A 58 7.30 -17.74 -9.33
CA GLN A 58 7.75 -18.12 -10.66
C GLN A 58 8.07 -16.89 -11.47
N LYS A 59 9.18 -16.95 -12.20
CA LYS A 59 9.70 -15.79 -12.94
C LYS A 59 8.72 -15.36 -14.03
N GLU A 60 8.08 -16.32 -14.69
CA GLU A 60 7.14 -16.12 -15.79
C GLU A 60 5.88 -15.39 -15.31
N ASP A 61 5.31 -15.82 -14.17
CA ASP A 61 4.16 -15.16 -13.56
C ASP A 61 4.48 -13.73 -13.10
N ILE A 62 5.65 -13.55 -12.47
CA ILE A 62 6.11 -12.23 -12.01
C ILE A 62 6.29 -11.29 -13.20
N GLN A 63 6.90 -11.77 -14.28
CA GLN A 63 7.12 -10.99 -15.50
C GLN A 63 5.79 -10.60 -16.15
N LEU A 64 4.86 -11.56 -16.31
CA LEU A 64 3.54 -11.32 -16.88
C LEU A 64 2.78 -10.22 -16.12
N ILE A 65 2.80 -10.27 -14.78
CA ILE A 65 2.15 -9.27 -13.93
C ILE A 65 2.81 -7.90 -14.06
N ILE A 66 4.14 -7.84 -14.00
CA ILE A 66 4.89 -6.58 -14.13
C ILE A 66 4.65 -5.96 -15.50
N ASP A 67 4.76 -6.71 -16.58
CA ASP A 67 4.57 -6.21 -17.94
C ASP A 67 3.15 -5.69 -18.16
N GLY A 68 2.15 -6.35 -17.60
CA GLY A 68 0.76 -5.90 -17.66
C GLY A 68 0.53 -4.60 -16.88
N VAL A 69 1.10 -4.47 -15.68
CA VAL A 69 0.96 -3.25 -14.86
C VAL A 69 1.74 -2.07 -15.47
N LEU A 70 2.92 -2.32 -16.03
CA LEU A 70 3.77 -1.31 -16.65
C LEU A 70 3.24 -0.77 -17.99
N GLN A 71 2.14 -1.30 -18.53
CA GLN A 71 1.43 -0.70 -19.66
C GLN A 71 0.77 0.65 -19.33
N GLN A 72 0.70 1.00 -18.04
CA GLN A 72 0.17 2.27 -17.56
C GLN A 72 1.28 3.12 -16.94
N GLU A 73 0.98 4.39 -16.66
CA GLU A 73 1.88 5.20 -15.83
C GLU A 73 1.92 4.62 -14.40
N ASN A 74 3.13 4.49 -13.87
CA ASN A 74 3.36 3.89 -12.56
C ASN A 74 4.33 4.72 -11.72
N LEU A 75 4.10 4.69 -10.42
CA LEU A 75 5.02 5.15 -9.39
C LEU A 75 5.74 3.94 -8.79
N VAL A 76 7.06 4.04 -8.67
CA VAL A 76 7.88 3.04 -7.98
C VAL A 76 8.45 3.66 -6.72
N GLU A 77 8.15 3.07 -5.58
CA GLU A 77 8.64 3.52 -4.28
C GLU A 77 9.37 2.39 -3.57
N GLN A 78 10.31 2.73 -2.70
CA GLN A 78 10.92 1.76 -1.81
C GLN A 78 9.86 1.18 -0.87
N TRP A 79 9.82 -0.14 -0.74
CA TRP A 79 8.95 -0.79 0.22
C TRP A 79 9.53 -0.62 1.63
N LEU A 80 8.95 0.33 2.38
CA LEU A 80 9.29 0.59 3.78
C LEU A 80 8.54 -0.36 4.75
N PRO A 81 9.20 -0.84 5.82
CA PRO A 81 8.55 -1.60 6.88
C PRO A 81 7.39 -0.81 7.51
N LYS A 82 6.29 -1.52 7.80
CA LYS A 82 5.13 -0.97 8.52
C LYS A 82 5.19 -1.36 9.99
N ALA A 83 4.64 -0.51 10.85
CA ALA A 83 4.43 -0.86 12.25
C ALA A 83 3.45 -2.04 12.38
N ASN A 84 3.51 -2.74 13.51
CA ASN A 84 2.69 -3.91 13.77
C ASN A 84 1.74 -3.68 14.96
N VAL A 85 0.55 -4.27 14.86
CA VAL A 85 -0.44 -4.36 15.94
C VAL A 85 -1.06 -5.76 15.88
N LYS A 86 -1.15 -6.46 17.02
CA LYS A 86 -1.71 -7.82 17.10
C LYS A 86 -1.15 -8.78 16.02
N HIS A 87 0.17 -8.76 15.81
CA HIS A 87 0.91 -9.54 14.82
C HIS A 87 0.58 -9.27 13.34
N LYS A 88 -0.10 -8.16 13.04
CA LYS A 88 -0.36 -7.70 11.67
C LYS A 88 0.32 -6.37 11.42
N THR A 89 0.81 -6.19 10.20
CA THR A 89 1.26 -4.87 9.76
C THR A 89 0.08 -3.95 9.60
N TYR A 90 0.26 -2.66 9.83
CA TYR A 90 -0.81 -1.69 9.66
C TYR A 90 -0.36 -0.40 9.00
N ASP A 91 -1.34 0.30 8.44
CA ASP A 91 -1.26 1.73 8.17
C ASP A 91 -2.53 2.42 8.70
N LEU A 92 -2.54 3.74 8.57
CA LEU A 92 -3.65 4.57 8.98
C LEU A 92 -4.38 5.05 7.73
N ARG A 93 -5.71 5.01 7.76
CA ARG A 93 -6.57 5.76 6.85
C ARG A 93 -7.19 6.91 7.64
N ILE A 94 -6.82 8.13 7.28
CA ILE A 94 -7.27 9.35 7.96
C ILE A 94 -8.01 10.23 6.96
N VAL A 95 -9.20 10.68 7.33
CA VAL A 95 -10.04 11.52 6.48
C VAL A 95 -10.09 12.92 7.05
N CYS A 96 -9.80 13.89 6.20
CA CYS A 96 -9.81 15.30 6.50
C CYS A 96 -10.87 16.00 5.65
N LEU A 97 -11.73 16.80 6.28
CA LEU A 97 -12.77 17.61 5.65
C LEU A 97 -12.58 19.07 6.08
N ASP A 98 -12.45 19.97 5.12
CA ASP A 98 -12.23 21.41 5.36
C ASP A 98 -11.07 21.72 6.32
N GLY A 99 -10.01 20.91 6.30
CA GLY A 99 -8.84 21.06 7.17
C GLY A 99 -8.98 20.37 8.54
N GLU A 100 -10.13 19.78 8.83
CA GLU A 100 -10.40 19.09 10.10
C GLU A 100 -10.40 17.56 9.94
N ILE A 101 -9.79 16.86 10.90
CA ILE A 101 -9.76 15.40 10.90
C ILE A 101 -11.12 14.86 11.38
N ILE A 102 -11.88 14.25 10.47
CA ILE A 102 -13.24 13.75 10.75
C ILE A 102 -13.29 12.24 10.96
N TRP A 103 -12.26 11.49 10.54
CA TRP A 103 -12.23 10.04 10.69
C TRP A 103 -10.81 9.50 10.74
N ARG A 104 -10.58 8.48 11.57
CA ARG A 104 -9.33 7.72 11.66
C ARG A 104 -9.68 6.24 11.72
N VAL A 105 -8.97 5.42 10.96
CA VAL A 105 -9.09 3.96 11.05
C VAL A 105 -7.75 3.29 10.81
N VAL A 106 -7.47 2.25 11.58
CA VAL A 106 -6.28 1.40 11.39
C VAL A 106 -6.64 0.33 10.37
N ARG A 107 -5.88 0.18 9.30
CA ARG A 107 -6.05 -0.92 8.35
C ARG A 107 -4.91 -1.90 8.52
N THR A 108 -5.24 -3.17 8.72
CA THR A 108 -4.26 -4.20 9.06
C THR A 108 -4.19 -5.28 8.00
N SER A 109 -3.01 -5.86 7.80
CA SER A 109 -2.83 -7.02 6.95
C SER A 109 -1.73 -7.94 7.46
N SER A 110 -1.93 -9.24 7.23
CA SER A 110 -0.88 -10.25 7.36
C SER A 110 0.07 -10.27 6.15
N GLN A 111 -0.21 -9.46 5.13
CA GLN A 111 0.53 -9.30 3.90
C GLN A 111 0.95 -7.83 3.71
N PRO A 112 1.79 -7.50 2.72
CA PRO A 112 2.37 -6.16 2.59
C PRO A 112 1.39 -5.02 2.28
N ILE A 113 0.18 -5.34 1.81
CA ILE A 113 -0.83 -4.40 1.32
C ILE A 113 -2.04 -4.41 2.27
N THR A 114 -2.38 -3.24 2.81
CA THR A 114 -3.30 -3.01 3.93
C THR A 114 -4.71 -2.59 3.51
N ASN A 115 -4.95 -2.32 2.22
CA ASN A 115 -6.24 -1.83 1.73
C ASN A 115 -7.43 -2.72 2.15
N LEU A 116 -8.48 -2.11 2.72
CA LEU A 116 -9.68 -2.83 3.19
C LEU A 116 -10.48 -3.50 2.05
N HIS A 117 -10.34 -3.00 0.82
CA HIS A 117 -10.93 -3.63 -0.38
C HIS A 117 -10.45 -5.08 -0.60
N LEU A 118 -9.32 -5.46 0.01
CA LEU A 118 -8.73 -6.80 -0.05
C LEU A 118 -9.19 -7.72 1.08
N GLN A 119 -10.34 -7.42 1.70
CA GLN A 119 -10.88 -8.16 2.86
C GLN A 119 -9.97 -8.11 4.10
N ASN A 120 -9.10 -7.11 4.15
CA ASN A 120 -8.27 -6.78 5.32
C ASN A 120 -9.14 -6.26 6.48
N GLN A 121 -8.60 -6.33 7.70
CA GLN A 121 -9.34 -5.95 8.91
C GLN A 121 -9.08 -4.49 9.29
N ALA A 122 -10.13 -3.84 9.78
CA ALA A 122 -10.08 -2.51 10.37
C ALA A 122 -10.11 -2.60 11.90
N TYR A 123 -9.38 -1.70 12.57
CA TYR A 123 -9.48 -1.50 14.02
C TYR A 123 -9.66 -0.02 14.34
N CYS A 124 -10.25 0.25 15.50
CA CYS A 124 -10.37 1.61 16.04
C CYS A 124 -8.99 2.21 16.25
N PHE A 125 -8.82 3.49 15.91
CA PHE A 125 -7.55 4.19 16.03
C PHE A 125 -7.04 4.23 17.48
N GLU A 126 -7.97 4.37 18.42
CA GLU A 126 -7.74 4.41 19.87
C GLU A 126 -7.10 3.11 20.38
N SER A 127 -7.32 1.99 19.70
CA SER A 127 -6.71 0.70 20.07
C SER A 127 -5.21 0.62 19.88
N LEU A 128 -4.60 1.62 19.22
CA LEU A 128 -3.15 1.73 19.11
C LEU A 128 -2.51 2.32 20.37
N GLU A 129 -3.29 2.91 21.29
CA GLU A 129 -2.80 3.49 22.54
C GLU A 129 -1.61 4.45 22.34
N LEU A 130 -1.62 5.20 21.24
CA LEU A 130 -0.58 6.18 20.93
C LEU A 130 -0.62 7.33 21.94
N SER A 131 0.56 7.87 22.27
CA SER A 131 0.64 9.06 23.11
C SER A 131 -0.06 10.25 22.45
N ALA A 132 -0.62 11.15 23.27
CA ALA A 132 -1.26 12.38 22.77
C ALA A 132 -0.35 13.16 21.82
N ALA A 133 0.95 13.25 22.14
CA ALA A 133 1.94 13.90 21.28
C ALA A 133 2.04 13.25 19.88
N LYS A 134 2.02 11.91 19.81
CA LYS A 134 2.07 11.19 18.53
C LYS A 134 0.79 11.35 17.72
N VAL A 135 -0.37 11.38 18.38
CA VAL A 135 -1.66 11.67 17.72
C VAL A 135 -1.63 13.07 17.10
N THR A 136 -1.21 14.09 17.86
CA THR A 136 -1.08 15.47 17.37
C THR A 136 -0.12 15.57 16.18
N GLU A 137 1.00 14.86 16.21
CA GLU A 137 1.97 14.83 15.10
C GLU A 137 1.35 14.26 13.81
N ILE A 138 0.62 13.15 13.92
CA ILE A 138 -0.07 12.52 12.79
C ILE A 138 -1.14 13.46 12.21
N ASP A 139 -1.97 14.04 13.08
CA ASP A 139 -3.04 14.95 12.65
C ASP A 139 -2.45 16.19 11.95
N THR A 140 -1.42 16.79 12.54
CA THR A 140 -0.71 17.95 11.97
C THR A 140 -0.14 17.63 10.59
N LEU A 141 0.43 16.44 10.40
CA LEU A 141 0.94 16.00 9.11
C LEU A 141 -0.18 15.92 8.05
N CYS A 142 -1.31 15.32 8.39
CA CYS A 142 -2.46 15.23 7.49
C CYS A 142 -3.05 16.61 7.15
N GLN A 143 -3.15 17.51 8.12
CA GLN A 143 -3.62 18.88 7.91
C GLN A 143 -2.66 19.68 7.04
N ASN A 144 -1.34 19.56 7.27
CA ASN A 144 -0.32 20.19 6.45
C ASN A 144 -0.38 19.70 5.00
N ALA A 145 -0.54 18.38 4.80
CA ALA A 145 -0.69 17.82 3.46
C ALA A 145 -1.95 18.38 2.75
N MET A 146 -3.05 18.57 3.47
CA MET A 146 -4.28 19.13 2.89
C MET A 146 -4.09 20.57 2.42
N ARG A 147 -3.35 21.39 3.18
CA ARG A 147 -3.09 22.80 2.86
C ARG A 147 -2.32 22.99 1.56
N LEU A 148 -1.60 21.96 1.09
CA LEU A 148 -0.92 22.00 -0.21
C LEU A 148 -1.89 21.99 -1.40
N PHE A 149 -3.17 21.65 -1.17
CA PHE A 149 -4.19 21.52 -2.20
C PHE A 149 -5.43 22.38 -1.86
N PRO A 150 -5.35 23.73 -1.97
CA PRO A 150 -6.39 24.64 -1.47
C PRO A 150 -7.76 24.50 -2.14
N GLY A 151 -7.85 23.86 -3.31
CA GLY A 151 -9.12 23.55 -3.99
C GLY A 151 -9.79 22.25 -3.54
N ILE A 152 -9.14 21.46 -2.68
CA ILE A 152 -9.65 20.16 -2.21
C ILE A 152 -10.22 20.31 -0.81
N ARG A 153 -11.51 19.98 -0.67
CA ARG A 153 -12.22 20.01 0.61
C ARG A 153 -12.22 18.69 1.35
N LEU A 154 -12.00 17.56 0.68
CA LEU A 154 -12.01 16.23 1.27
C LEU A 154 -10.78 15.45 0.81
N ALA A 155 -10.00 14.94 1.76
CA ALA A 155 -8.83 14.11 1.48
C ALA A 155 -8.80 12.88 2.39
N GLY A 156 -8.38 11.74 1.83
CA GLY A 156 -8.11 10.52 2.57
C GLY A 156 -6.65 10.12 2.42
N TYR A 157 -5.89 10.18 3.52
CA TYR A 157 -4.49 9.75 3.59
C TYR A 157 -4.39 8.25 3.81
#